data_AF-G8TX97-F1
#
_entry.id   AF-G8TX97-F1
#
_cell.length_a   1.000
_cell.length_b   1.000
_cell.length_c   1.000
_cell.angle_alpha   90.00
_cell.angle_beta   90.00
_cell.angle_gamma   90.00
#
_symmetry.space_group_name_H-M   'P 1'
#
loop_
_entity.id
_entity.type
_entity.pdbx_description
1 polymer ?
#
loop_
_entity_poly.entity_id
_entity_poly.type
_entity_poly.pdbx_seq_one_letter_code
_entity_poly.pdbx_strand_id
1 'polypeptide(L)'
;MKHTRRHVNLRTILFGRPIKDREAESRKVGVWEGLSVLAPDALSSVAYGTEEILIVLSAAGVGALWYSLPISAVIVLLLIFLVVSYRQIIRAYPTGGGAYVIGRDTLGPSAGLLAGAALLIDYTLTVSVSVTAGIAALVSAFPSLLPYTVELSVLVVAFLTIVNLRGVRESAQLFAAPTYLFIVMILAMVAVGLFHRAAPTPLAAYVTPTAVSVAPLLILRAFSSGSSALTGIEAISNGVPVFKEDSVQRARRAMLLLGLFLGSMFLGTSIIAFRYHIVPNAEVTVLQQLADRIFGHGWFFYLLSFVTMAILSIAANTSFAGFPQLASIMARDEWMPRMFLARGDRLVYQNGIIVLGIISSLLIIAFRGNTDALIPLYAVGVYMSFTIAMSSLAKKRWQEGNDPHRWVTIGMGLFGSLLTAAVVITSVVTKFTEGAWIVVLAIPTIVWGMRAVHQHYRSVADELRLEDLTLVPKPKALVVVVPVASINKMTLATLSYALSMNPEEIVALHVAGTPEREARFHARWKNWNADPRIKLAVVESQYRSVIRPMVRYIDHLTGLFAEGRVVVVIPELLVEKSWQNILHNHMAVALEAVLIFRRRIAVTVVPYRLQQKPVNSKPS
;
A
#
# COMPACT_ATOMS: atom_id res chain seq x y z
N MET A 1 30.10 3.37 32.06
CA MET A 1 28.85 2.68 31.66
C MET A 1 27.71 3.69 31.62
N LYS A 2 27.30 4.15 30.42
CA LYS A 2 26.18 5.07 30.24
C LYS A 2 24.88 4.26 30.15
N HIS A 3 24.06 4.32 31.19
CA HIS A 3 22.68 3.83 31.16
C HIS A 3 21.82 4.79 30.33
N THR A 4 21.77 4.58 29.02
CA THR A 4 20.73 5.17 28.17
C THR A 4 19.42 4.44 28.48
N ARG A 5 18.62 4.98 29.40
CA ARG A 5 17.23 4.53 29.60
C ARG A 5 16.47 4.79 28.31
N ARG A 6 16.32 3.74 27.50
CA ARG A 6 15.50 3.75 26.28
C ARG A 6 14.05 3.95 26.69
N HIS A 7 13.51 5.12 26.39
CA HIS A 7 12.07 5.29 26.31
C HIS A 7 11.55 4.30 25.27
N VAL A 8 10.73 3.35 25.71
CA VAL A 8 10.03 2.46 24.79
C VAL A 8 8.95 3.30 24.13
N ASN A 9 9.29 3.89 22.99
CA ASN A 9 8.34 4.61 22.16
C ASN A 9 7.32 3.58 21.63
N LEU A 10 6.01 3.86 21.69
CA LEU A 10 4.97 3.00 21.08
C LEU A 10 5.32 2.69 19.62
N ARG A 11 5.94 3.66 18.93
CA ARG A 11 6.51 3.45 17.60
C ARG A 11 7.56 2.33 17.56
N THR A 12 8.43 2.19 18.55
CA THR A 12 9.44 1.12 18.58
C THR A 12 8.86 -0.25 18.93
N ILE A 13 7.70 -0.32 19.61
CA ILE A 13 6.98 -1.60 19.83
C ILE A 13 6.25 -2.04 18.56
N LEU A 14 5.55 -1.11 17.90
CA LEU A 14 4.80 -1.38 16.68
C LEU A 14 5.73 -1.59 15.49
N PHE A 15 6.66 -0.66 15.25
CA PHE A 15 7.53 -0.62 14.08
C PHE A 15 8.92 -1.22 14.30
N GLY A 16 9.35 -1.51 15.54
CA GLY A 16 10.65 -2.11 15.88
C GLY A 16 11.88 -1.19 15.71
N ARG A 17 13.10 -1.74 15.85
CA ARG A 17 14.37 -0.98 15.81
C ARG A 17 14.83 -0.64 14.37
N PRO A 18 15.50 0.51 14.13
CA PRO A 18 16.03 0.90 12.81
C PRO A 18 17.07 -0.08 12.27
N ILE A 19 17.11 -0.28 10.95
CA ILE A 19 18.05 -1.16 10.24
C ILE A 19 19.06 -0.29 9.48
N LYS A 20 20.34 -0.67 9.42
CA LYS A 20 21.39 0.09 8.70
C LYS A 20 21.28 -0.11 7.19
N ASP A 21 21.39 0.96 6.41
CA ASP A 21 21.27 1.01 4.93
C ASP A 21 22.12 -0.03 4.16
N ARG A 22 23.28 -0.41 4.70
CA ARG A 22 24.27 -1.27 4.01
C ARG A 22 23.85 -2.73 3.81
N GLU A 23 22.69 -3.15 4.32
CA GLU A 23 22.20 -4.52 4.09
C GLU A 23 21.21 -4.62 2.93
N ALA A 24 20.75 -3.52 2.31
CA ALA A 24 19.69 -3.52 1.30
C ALA A 24 19.99 -4.40 0.05
N GLU A 25 21.26 -4.66 -0.26
CA GLU A 25 21.69 -5.48 -1.40
C GLU A 25 21.74 -7.01 -1.12
N SER A 26 21.54 -7.44 0.12
CA SER A 26 22.15 -8.70 0.59
C SER A 26 21.45 -10.03 0.27
N ARG A 27 20.29 -10.10 -0.40
CA ARG A 27 19.68 -11.42 -0.71
C ARG A 27 18.92 -11.47 -2.03
N LYS A 28 19.67 -11.46 -3.14
CA LYS A 28 19.12 -11.89 -4.43
C LYS A 28 18.75 -13.37 -4.38
N VAL A 29 17.64 -13.76 -5.03
CA VAL A 29 17.09 -15.12 -4.97
C VAL A 29 17.41 -15.97 -6.20
N GLY A 30 17.51 -17.29 -6.02
CA GLY A 30 17.55 -18.28 -7.10
C GLY A 30 16.21 -18.42 -7.84
N VAL A 31 16.13 -19.35 -8.81
CA VAL A 31 14.88 -19.59 -9.57
C VAL A 31 13.79 -20.17 -8.66
N TRP A 32 14.12 -21.20 -7.88
CA TRP A 32 13.19 -21.83 -6.94
C TRP A 32 12.78 -20.86 -5.83
N GLU A 33 13.75 -20.26 -5.14
CA GLU A 33 13.49 -19.23 -4.13
C GLU A 33 12.63 -18.08 -4.69
N GLY A 34 12.90 -17.61 -5.91
CA GLY A 34 12.10 -16.57 -6.56
C GLY A 34 10.68 -17.02 -6.89
N LEU A 35 10.49 -18.28 -7.31
CA LEU A 35 9.16 -18.87 -7.48
C LEU A 35 8.40 -18.86 -6.15
N SER A 36 9.04 -19.24 -5.04
CA SER A 36 8.37 -19.24 -3.73
C SER A 36 8.03 -17.87 -3.16
N VAL A 37 8.70 -16.81 -3.61
CA VAL A 37 8.47 -15.44 -3.12
C VAL A 37 7.52 -14.67 -4.03
N LEU A 38 7.61 -14.85 -5.35
CA LEU A 38 6.89 -14.04 -6.34
C LEU A 38 5.72 -14.75 -7.00
N ALA A 39 5.65 -16.08 -6.96
CA ALA A 39 4.56 -16.85 -7.54
C ALA A 39 3.42 -17.29 -6.60
N PRO A 40 3.47 -17.13 -5.25
CA PRO A 40 2.34 -17.50 -4.39
C PRO A 40 1.02 -16.89 -4.82
N ASP A 41 1.04 -15.63 -5.27
CA ASP A 41 -0.14 -14.93 -5.81
C ASP A 41 -0.82 -15.75 -6.91
N ALA A 42 -0.11 -15.99 -8.03
CA ALA A 42 -0.64 -16.80 -9.13
C ALA A 42 -0.95 -18.26 -8.79
N LEU A 43 -0.10 -18.93 -7.99
CA LEU A 43 -0.31 -20.34 -7.65
C LEU A 43 -1.50 -20.55 -6.71
N SER A 44 -1.74 -19.59 -5.81
CA SER A 44 -2.85 -19.65 -4.86
C SER A 44 -4.20 -19.43 -5.53
N SER A 45 -4.25 -18.78 -6.71
CA SER A 45 -5.48 -18.55 -7.48
C SER A 45 -6.19 -19.83 -7.91
N VAL A 46 -5.52 -20.99 -7.88
CA VAL A 46 -6.16 -22.31 -8.07
C VAL A 46 -7.18 -22.62 -6.97
N ALA A 47 -7.03 -22.04 -5.78
CA ALA A 47 -7.92 -22.29 -4.66
C ALA A 47 -9.36 -21.82 -4.90
N TYR A 48 -9.56 -20.80 -5.74
CA TYR A 48 -10.89 -20.25 -6.09
C TYR A 48 -11.18 -20.28 -7.60
N GLY A 49 -10.18 -20.41 -8.48
CA GLY A 49 -10.38 -20.29 -9.92
C GLY A 49 -11.35 -21.29 -10.53
N THR A 50 -11.23 -22.58 -10.17
CA THR A 50 -12.16 -23.63 -10.63
C THR A 50 -13.55 -23.44 -10.02
N GLU A 51 -13.60 -23.03 -8.75
CA GLU A 51 -14.84 -22.75 -8.02
C GLU A 51 -15.68 -21.68 -8.71
N GLU A 52 -15.05 -20.58 -9.11
CA GLU A 52 -15.69 -19.48 -9.82
C GLU A 52 -16.36 -19.89 -11.14
N ILE A 53 -15.76 -20.83 -11.88
CA ILE A 53 -16.37 -21.37 -13.10
C ILE A 53 -17.64 -22.15 -12.74
N LEU A 54 -17.55 -23.00 -11.71
CA LEU A 54 -18.66 -23.85 -11.29
C LEU A 54 -19.80 -23.03 -10.70
N ILE A 55 -19.53 -21.97 -9.93
CA ILE A 55 -20.54 -21.06 -9.38
C ILE A 55 -21.37 -20.45 -10.51
N VAL A 56 -20.72 -19.88 -11.53
CA VAL A 56 -21.44 -19.27 -12.66
C VAL A 56 -22.25 -20.30 -13.45
N LEU A 57 -21.68 -21.49 -13.71
CA LEU A 57 -22.37 -22.53 -14.47
C LEU A 57 -23.51 -23.16 -13.68
N SER A 58 -23.42 -23.23 -12.35
CA SER A 58 -24.47 -23.79 -11.49
C SER A 58 -25.80 -23.04 -11.62
N ALA A 59 -25.76 -21.74 -11.98
CA ALA A 59 -26.94 -20.94 -12.25
C ALA A 59 -27.77 -21.43 -13.46
N ALA A 60 -27.16 -22.17 -14.39
CA ALA A 60 -27.86 -22.83 -15.50
C ALA A 60 -28.18 -24.31 -15.24
N GLY A 61 -27.95 -24.78 -14.01
CA GLY A 61 -28.21 -26.15 -13.57
C GLY A 61 -27.04 -27.11 -13.74
N VAL A 62 -27.16 -28.28 -13.10
CA VAL A 62 -26.09 -29.29 -13.00
C VAL A 62 -25.58 -29.77 -14.36
N GLY A 63 -26.46 -29.82 -15.37
CA GLY A 63 -26.08 -30.20 -16.75
C GLY A 63 -25.10 -29.23 -17.42
N ALA A 64 -25.10 -27.95 -17.02
CA ALA A 64 -24.18 -26.95 -17.57
C ALA A 64 -22.74 -27.08 -17.02
N LEU A 65 -22.53 -27.82 -15.94
CA LEU A 65 -21.19 -28.01 -15.35
C LEU A 65 -20.22 -28.75 -16.29
N TRP A 66 -20.71 -29.46 -17.30
CA TRP A 66 -19.86 -30.03 -18.37
C TRP A 66 -19.01 -28.95 -19.08
N TYR A 67 -19.52 -27.73 -19.21
CA TYR A 67 -18.78 -26.62 -19.83
C TYR A 67 -17.56 -26.18 -19.02
N SER A 68 -17.41 -26.61 -17.76
CA SER A 68 -16.23 -26.28 -16.93
C SER A 68 -14.91 -26.77 -17.55
N LEU A 69 -14.91 -27.95 -18.18
CA LEU A 69 -13.73 -28.53 -18.84
C LEU A 69 -13.27 -27.74 -20.07
N PRO A 70 -14.10 -27.50 -21.10
CA PRO A 70 -13.67 -26.73 -22.26
C PRO A 70 -13.30 -25.28 -21.88
N ILE A 71 -14.02 -24.66 -20.93
CA ILE A 71 -13.66 -23.33 -20.43
C ILE A 71 -12.29 -23.36 -19.75
N SER A 72 -12.02 -24.34 -18.87
CA SER A 72 -10.71 -24.49 -18.21
C SER A 72 -9.59 -24.71 -19.23
N ALA A 73 -9.83 -25.51 -20.28
CA ALA A 73 -8.85 -25.73 -21.35
C ALA A 73 -8.53 -24.44 -22.12
N VAL A 74 -9.53 -23.61 -22.41
CA VAL A 74 -9.33 -22.29 -23.05
C VAL A 74 -8.55 -21.35 -22.13
N ILE A 75 -8.82 -21.35 -20.83
CA ILE A 75 -8.08 -20.55 -19.83
C ILE A 75 -6.61 -21.01 -19.75
N VAL A 76 -6.33 -22.31 -19.80
CA VAL A 76 -4.96 -22.84 -19.83
C VAL A 76 -4.25 -22.46 -21.13
N LEU A 77 -4.96 -22.46 -22.26
CA LEU A 77 -4.39 -21.98 -23.52
C LEU A 77 -4.05 -20.48 -23.45
N LEU A 78 -4.91 -19.67 -22.83
CA LEU A 78 -4.63 -18.27 -22.51
C LEU A 78 -3.42 -18.14 -21.57
N LEU A 79 -3.29 -18.99 -20.54
CA LEU A 79 -2.11 -19.02 -19.66
C LEU A 79 -0.82 -19.25 -20.44
N ILE A 80 -0.80 -20.28 -21.28
CA ILE A 80 0.38 -20.63 -22.10
C ILE A 80 0.77 -19.42 -22.95
N PHE A 81 -0.22 -18.77 -23.58
CA PHE A 81 -0.01 -17.59 -24.38
C PHE A 81 0.57 -16.42 -23.55
N LEU A 82 0.01 -16.14 -22.38
CA LEU A 82 0.49 -15.09 -21.47
C LEU A 82 1.90 -15.38 -20.98
N VAL A 83 2.21 -16.62 -20.58
CA VAL A 83 3.55 -17.04 -20.14
C VAL A 83 4.59 -16.81 -21.23
N VAL A 84 4.28 -17.16 -22.48
CA VAL A 84 5.21 -16.92 -23.60
C VAL A 84 5.41 -15.42 -23.81
N SER A 85 4.34 -14.63 -23.80
CA SER A 85 4.40 -13.18 -24.02
C SER A 85 5.13 -12.44 -22.88
N TYR A 86 4.86 -12.80 -21.63
CA TYR A 86 5.55 -12.23 -20.46
C TYR A 86 7.03 -12.58 -20.40
N ARG A 87 7.44 -13.74 -20.92
CA ARG A 87 8.88 -14.06 -21.09
C ARG A 87 9.56 -13.12 -22.09
N GLN A 88 8.83 -12.54 -23.04
CA GLN A 88 9.35 -11.51 -23.96
C GLN A 88 9.37 -10.14 -23.27
N ILE A 89 8.35 -9.81 -22.49
CA ILE A 89 8.30 -8.57 -21.68
C ILE A 89 9.49 -8.51 -20.71
N ILE A 90 9.76 -9.58 -19.96
CA ILE A 90 10.90 -9.68 -19.04
C ILE A 90 12.24 -9.44 -19.76
N ARG A 91 12.37 -9.91 -21.01
CA ARG A 91 13.58 -9.69 -21.82
C ARG A 91 13.69 -8.22 -22.24
N ALA A 92 12.58 -7.59 -22.59
CA ALA A 92 12.54 -6.20 -23.02
C ALA A 92 12.70 -5.21 -21.86
N TYR A 93 12.36 -5.59 -20.62
CA TYR A 93 12.42 -4.71 -19.44
C TYR A 93 13.13 -5.37 -18.25
N PRO A 94 14.48 -5.42 -18.26
CA PRO A 94 15.27 -6.06 -17.20
C PRO A 94 15.18 -5.36 -15.84
N THR A 95 14.88 -4.06 -15.84
CA THR A 95 14.77 -3.22 -14.64
C THR A 95 13.48 -3.47 -13.86
N GLY A 96 12.53 -4.25 -14.40
CA GLY A 96 11.21 -4.42 -13.83
C GLY A 96 10.35 -3.15 -13.96
N GLY A 97 9.44 -2.93 -13.01
CA GLY A 97 8.55 -1.75 -12.98
C GLY A 97 7.15 -1.97 -13.55
N GLY A 98 6.87 -3.18 -14.04
CA GLY A 98 5.54 -3.64 -14.44
C GLY A 98 4.86 -2.84 -15.55
N ALA A 99 3.56 -3.08 -15.73
CA ALA A 99 2.76 -2.47 -16.78
C ALA A 99 2.78 -0.93 -16.73
N TYR A 100 2.99 -0.33 -15.55
CA TYR A 100 3.14 1.12 -15.38
C TYR A 100 4.35 1.67 -16.14
N VAL A 101 5.57 1.18 -15.83
CA VAL A 101 6.80 1.67 -16.46
C VAL A 101 6.80 1.34 -17.96
N ILE A 102 6.39 0.12 -18.30
CA ILE A 102 6.31 -0.36 -19.68
C ILE A 102 5.35 0.51 -20.51
N GLY A 103 4.15 0.75 -19.99
CA GLY A 103 3.11 1.58 -20.61
C GLY A 103 3.54 3.02 -20.78
N ARG A 104 4.09 3.62 -19.73
CA ARG A 104 4.57 5.01 -19.72
C ARG A 104 5.66 5.24 -20.75
N ASP A 105 6.67 4.36 -20.81
CA ASP A 105 7.85 4.54 -21.63
C ASP A 105 7.56 4.32 -23.14
N THR A 106 6.54 3.54 -23.48
CA THR A 106 6.22 3.20 -24.89
C THR A 106 4.96 3.86 -25.41
N LEU A 107 3.85 3.76 -24.70
CA LEU A 107 2.54 4.25 -25.11
C LEU A 107 2.29 5.70 -24.64
N GLY A 108 3.06 6.17 -23.66
CA GLY A 108 3.04 7.52 -23.14
C GLY A 108 2.38 7.64 -21.76
N PRO A 109 2.37 8.85 -21.17
CA PRO A 109 1.98 9.05 -19.77
C PRO A 109 0.56 8.58 -19.43
N SER A 110 -0.42 8.80 -20.32
CA SER A 110 -1.81 8.40 -20.09
C SER A 110 -1.99 6.88 -19.97
N ALA A 111 -1.29 6.11 -20.81
CA ALA A 111 -1.32 4.65 -20.75
C ALA A 111 -0.60 4.14 -19.49
N GLY A 112 0.52 4.78 -19.14
CA GLY A 112 1.19 4.54 -17.86
C GLY A 112 0.26 4.75 -16.67
N LEU A 113 -0.41 5.90 -16.59
CA LEU A 113 -1.37 6.21 -15.52
C LEU A 113 -2.52 5.21 -15.43
N LEU A 114 -3.06 4.78 -16.58
CA LEU A 114 -4.12 3.77 -16.62
C LEU A 114 -3.62 2.43 -16.06
N ALA A 115 -2.42 2.00 -16.47
CA ALA A 115 -1.80 0.79 -15.93
C ALA A 115 -1.46 0.91 -14.44
N GLY A 116 -0.97 2.06 -13.99
CA GLY A 116 -0.66 2.34 -12.59
C GLY A 116 -1.91 2.29 -11.72
N ALA A 117 -2.99 2.96 -12.13
CA ALA A 117 -4.27 2.91 -11.42
C ALA A 117 -4.85 1.49 -11.37
N ALA A 118 -4.78 0.76 -12.49
CA ALA A 118 -5.22 -0.63 -12.56
C ALA A 118 -4.41 -1.53 -11.60
N LEU A 119 -3.09 -1.39 -11.57
CA LEU A 119 -2.20 -2.14 -10.67
C LEU A 119 -2.40 -1.78 -9.18
N LEU A 120 -2.69 -0.51 -8.84
CA LEU A 120 -2.98 -0.13 -7.46
C LEU A 120 -4.29 -0.75 -6.96
N ILE A 121 -5.31 -0.81 -7.82
CA ILE A 121 -6.57 -1.50 -7.51
C ILE A 121 -6.35 -3.00 -7.39
N ASP A 122 -5.66 -3.58 -8.37
CA ASP A 122 -5.25 -4.99 -8.41
C ASP A 122 -4.58 -5.40 -7.09
N TYR A 123 -3.49 -4.74 -6.69
CA TYR A 123 -2.83 -5.05 -5.42
C TYR A 123 -3.74 -4.95 -4.18
N THR A 124 -4.67 -3.99 -4.15
CA THR A 124 -5.64 -3.84 -3.07
C THR A 124 -6.65 -4.99 -3.03
N LEU A 125 -7.12 -5.40 -4.21
CA LEU A 125 -8.03 -6.51 -4.37
C LEU A 125 -7.33 -7.85 -4.10
N THR A 126 -6.07 -8.04 -4.49
CA THR A 126 -5.29 -9.25 -4.15
C THR A 126 -5.26 -9.48 -2.65
N VAL A 127 -4.99 -8.45 -1.84
CA VAL A 127 -5.00 -8.60 -0.37
C VAL A 127 -6.39 -9.00 0.12
N SER A 128 -7.41 -8.33 -0.38
CA SER A 128 -8.80 -8.54 0.02
C SER A 128 -9.29 -9.96 -0.34
N VAL A 129 -9.10 -10.37 -1.60
CA VAL A 129 -9.48 -11.68 -2.15
C VAL A 129 -8.66 -12.79 -1.50
N SER A 130 -7.34 -12.65 -1.41
CA SER A 130 -6.49 -13.73 -0.88
C SER A 130 -6.79 -13.99 0.60
N VAL A 131 -6.91 -12.94 1.42
CA VAL A 131 -7.20 -13.13 2.85
C VAL A 131 -8.60 -13.71 3.05
N THR A 132 -9.61 -13.22 2.32
CA THR A 132 -10.98 -13.75 2.44
C THR A 132 -11.09 -15.20 1.95
N ALA A 133 -10.43 -15.56 0.83
CA ALA A 133 -10.36 -16.93 0.35
C ALA A 133 -9.59 -17.86 1.31
N GLY A 134 -8.53 -17.35 1.95
CA GLY A 134 -7.79 -18.10 2.95
C GLY A 134 -8.62 -18.36 4.20
N ILE A 135 -9.41 -17.37 4.63
CA ILE A 135 -10.37 -17.55 5.72
C ILE A 135 -11.50 -18.49 5.32
N ALA A 136 -12.02 -18.44 4.09
CA ALA A 136 -13.00 -19.41 3.60
C ALA A 136 -12.46 -20.86 3.63
N ALA A 137 -11.20 -21.06 3.26
CA ALA A 137 -10.52 -22.34 3.38
C ALA A 137 -10.39 -22.82 4.84
N LEU A 138 -10.11 -21.91 5.78
CA LEU A 138 -10.02 -22.22 7.20
C LEU A 138 -11.40 -22.53 7.82
N VAL A 139 -12.42 -21.76 7.44
CA VAL A 139 -13.80 -21.91 7.90
C VAL A 139 -14.42 -23.20 7.36
N SER A 140 -14.06 -23.62 6.15
CA SER A 140 -14.41 -24.95 5.60
C SER A 140 -13.96 -26.09 6.52
N ALA A 141 -12.83 -25.93 7.21
CA ALA A 141 -12.36 -26.91 8.20
C ALA A 141 -12.96 -26.72 9.60
N PHE A 142 -13.31 -25.49 9.97
CA PHE A 142 -13.88 -25.15 11.27
C PHE A 142 -15.14 -24.29 11.11
N PRO A 143 -16.31 -24.92 10.83
CA PRO A 143 -17.55 -24.18 10.52
C PRO A 143 -18.02 -23.24 11.64
N SER A 144 -17.63 -23.49 12.89
CA SER A 144 -17.91 -22.58 14.03
C SER A 144 -17.33 -21.18 13.86
N LEU A 145 -16.40 -20.98 12.93
CA LEU A 145 -15.79 -19.68 12.61
C LEU A 145 -16.57 -18.88 11.56
N LEU A 146 -17.60 -19.45 10.91
CA LEU A 146 -18.43 -18.79 9.89
C LEU A 146 -18.93 -17.39 10.30
N PRO A 147 -19.41 -17.15 11.54
CA PRO A 147 -19.90 -15.82 11.93
C PRO A 147 -18.81 -14.76 12.06
N TYR A 148 -17.54 -15.16 12.14
CA TYR A 148 -16.39 -14.28 12.41
C TYR A 148 -15.49 -14.07 11.18
N THR A 149 -15.97 -14.39 9.98
CA THR A 149 -15.20 -14.33 8.73
C THR A 149 -14.62 -12.93 8.47
N VAL A 150 -15.41 -11.89 8.71
CA VAL A 150 -14.99 -10.49 8.51
C VAL A 150 -13.92 -10.09 9.53
N GLU A 151 -14.16 -10.36 10.81
CA GLU A 151 -13.25 -10.02 11.91
C GLU A 151 -11.91 -10.74 11.76
N LEU A 152 -11.93 -12.04 11.43
CA LEU A 152 -10.74 -12.83 11.18
C LEU A 152 -9.96 -12.31 9.97
N SER A 153 -10.65 -11.96 8.89
CA SER A 153 -10.01 -11.40 7.69
C SER A 153 -9.33 -10.06 7.99
N VAL A 154 -10.01 -9.14 8.68
CA VAL A 154 -9.43 -7.84 9.08
C VAL A 154 -8.27 -8.05 10.04
N LEU A 155 -8.36 -9.00 10.97
CA LEU A 155 -7.27 -9.32 11.89
C LEU A 155 -6.03 -9.86 11.16
N VAL A 156 -6.20 -10.70 10.14
CA VAL A 156 -5.10 -11.18 9.30
C VAL A 156 -4.49 -10.04 8.49
N VAL A 157 -5.30 -9.17 7.86
CA VAL A 157 -4.79 -7.99 7.15
C VAL A 157 -4.01 -7.06 8.11
N ALA A 158 -4.51 -6.83 9.32
CA ALA A 158 -3.83 -6.04 10.33
C ALA A 158 -2.50 -6.69 10.76
N PHE A 159 -2.49 -8.00 10.94
CA PHE A 159 -1.28 -8.77 11.24
C PHE A 159 -0.24 -8.63 10.12
N LEU A 160 -0.62 -8.87 8.86
CA LEU A 160 0.25 -8.72 7.70
C LEU A 160 0.77 -7.28 7.56
N THR A 161 -0.08 -6.28 7.82
CA THR A 161 0.29 -4.86 7.82
C THR A 161 1.38 -4.60 8.88
N ILE A 162 1.23 -5.12 10.09
CA ILE A 162 2.22 -4.97 11.17
C ILE A 162 3.53 -5.68 10.82
N VAL A 163 3.48 -6.90 10.27
CA VAL A 163 4.68 -7.65 9.84
C VAL A 163 5.46 -6.87 8.79
N ASN A 164 4.78 -6.34 7.78
CA ASN A 164 5.39 -5.54 6.72
C ASN A 164 5.92 -4.19 7.21
N LEU A 165 5.21 -3.52 8.12
CA LEU A 165 5.68 -2.29 8.76
C LEU A 165 6.90 -2.51 9.64
N ARG A 166 7.01 -3.69 10.24
CA ARG A 166 8.20 -4.12 10.95
C ARG A 166 9.35 -4.44 9.99
N GLY A 167 9.16 -4.44 8.68
CA GLY A 167 10.21 -4.77 7.73
C GLY A 167 10.92 -6.06 8.12
N VAL A 168 10.14 -7.05 8.61
CA VAL A 168 10.68 -8.38 8.87
C VAL A 168 11.16 -8.86 7.53
N ARG A 169 12.48 -8.88 7.35
CA ARG A 169 13.08 -9.28 6.10
C ARG A 169 12.95 -10.79 6.03
N GLU A 170 11.81 -11.24 5.55
CA GLU A 170 11.46 -12.65 5.53
C GLU A 170 12.49 -13.37 4.67
N SER A 171 13.16 -14.35 5.27
CA SER A 171 14.02 -15.25 4.52
C SER A 171 13.12 -15.94 3.50
N ALA A 172 13.48 -15.95 2.20
CA ALA A 172 12.73 -16.66 1.17
C ALA A 172 12.41 -18.13 1.57
N GLN A 173 13.23 -18.71 2.44
CA GLN A 173 13.04 -20.02 3.06
C GLN A 173 11.77 -20.15 3.91
N LEU A 174 11.33 -19.10 4.62
CA LEU A 174 10.09 -19.10 5.40
C LEU A 174 8.84 -19.14 4.50
N PHE A 175 8.94 -18.56 3.30
CA PHE A 175 7.85 -18.57 2.29
C PHE A 175 7.88 -19.77 1.35
N ALA A 176 9.05 -20.41 1.19
CA ALA A 176 9.19 -21.63 0.41
C ALA A 176 8.36 -22.80 0.95
N ALA A 177 8.33 -22.99 2.27
CA ALA A 177 7.72 -24.18 2.85
C ALA A 177 6.20 -24.29 2.55
N PRO A 178 5.35 -23.28 2.83
CA PRO A 178 3.92 -23.38 2.51
C PRO A 178 3.65 -23.45 1.01
N THR A 179 4.41 -22.72 0.21
CA THR A 179 4.22 -22.68 -1.25
C THR A 179 4.47 -24.04 -1.90
N TYR A 180 5.59 -24.69 -1.60
CA TYR A 180 5.89 -26.00 -2.18
C TYR A 180 5.03 -27.11 -1.59
N LEU A 181 4.68 -27.03 -0.31
CA LEU A 181 3.74 -27.95 0.31
C LEU A 181 2.38 -27.88 -0.40
N PHE A 182 1.86 -26.67 -0.67
CA PHE A 182 0.62 -26.49 -1.42
C PHE A 182 0.70 -27.11 -2.82
N ILE A 183 1.75 -26.81 -3.60
CA ILE A 183 1.93 -27.39 -4.94
C ILE A 183 1.91 -28.92 -4.88
N VAL A 184 2.68 -29.52 -3.97
CA VAL A 184 2.75 -30.98 -3.82
C VAL A 184 1.39 -31.56 -3.41
N MET A 185 0.68 -30.93 -2.47
CA MET A 185 -0.63 -31.39 -2.02
C MET A 185 -1.67 -31.34 -3.14
N ILE A 186 -1.73 -30.27 -3.93
CA ILE A 186 -2.67 -30.17 -5.06
C ILE A 186 -2.31 -31.17 -6.16
N LEU A 187 -1.04 -31.27 -6.55
CA LEU A 187 -0.64 -32.26 -7.55
C LEU A 187 -0.88 -33.70 -7.09
N ALA A 188 -0.66 -33.99 -5.80
CA ALA A 188 -0.99 -35.30 -5.23
C ALA A 188 -2.50 -35.55 -5.22
N MET A 189 -3.32 -34.56 -4.84
CA MET A 189 -4.77 -34.64 -4.90
C MET A 189 -5.27 -34.86 -6.32
N VAL A 190 -4.70 -34.17 -7.31
CA VAL A 190 -5.01 -34.37 -8.72
C VAL A 190 -4.61 -35.79 -9.15
N ALA A 191 -3.40 -36.24 -8.85
CA ALA A 191 -2.95 -37.58 -9.20
C ALA A 191 -3.85 -38.66 -8.59
N VAL A 192 -4.10 -38.61 -7.28
CA VAL A 192 -4.99 -39.55 -6.60
C VAL A 192 -6.40 -39.45 -7.14
N GLY A 193 -6.96 -38.25 -7.32
CA GLY A 193 -8.31 -38.06 -7.85
C GLY A 193 -8.50 -38.65 -9.26
N LEU A 194 -7.47 -38.58 -10.12
CA LEU A 194 -7.49 -39.16 -11.46
C LEU A 194 -7.40 -40.69 -11.46
N PHE A 195 -6.52 -41.26 -10.63
CA PHE A 195 -6.23 -42.71 -10.64
C PHE A 195 -7.04 -43.53 -9.63
N HIS A 196 -7.60 -42.90 -8.59
CA HIS A 196 -8.45 -43.57 -7.63
C HIS A 196 -9.78 -43.96 -8.30
N ARG A 197 -10.29 -45.14 -7.93
CA ARG A 197 -11.63 -45.57 -8.36
C ARG A 197 -12.62 -44.67 -7.63
N ALA A 198 -13.19 -43.70 -8.36
CA ALA A 198 -14.27 -42.88 -7.82
C ALA A 198 -15.35 -43.82 -7.27
N ALA A 199 -15.78 -43.58 -6.02
CA ALA A 199 -16.90 -44.32 -5.45
C ALA A 199 -18.11 -44.18 -6.39
N PRO A 200 -18.87 -45.26 -6.65
CA PRO A 200 -20.07 -45.16 -7.47
C PRO A 200 -21.10 -44.29 -6.74
N THR A 201 -21.13 -43.00 -7.06
CA THR A 201 -22.24 -42.13 -6.66
C THR A 201 -23.43 -42.41 -7.57
N PRO A 202 -24.67 -42.45 -7.05
CA PRO A 202 -25.85 -42.57 -7.90
C PRO A 202 -25.83 -41.42 -8.89
N LEU A 203 -25.89 -41.78 -10.18
CA LEU A 203 -25.88 -40.87 -11.31
C LEU A 203 -27.10 -39.93 -11.21
N ALA A 204 -26.94 -38.77 -10.60
CA ALA A 204 -27.49 -37.58 -11.25
C ALA A 204 -26.67 -37.42 -12.51
N ALA A 205 -27.06 -38.14 -13.57
CA ALA A 205 -26.33 -38.15 -14.82
C ALA A 205 -26.05 -36.70 -15.20
N TYR A 206 -24.78 -36.35 -15.46
CA TYR A 206 -24.51 -35.24 -16.35
C TYR A 206 -25.19 -35.64 -17.65
N VAL A 207 -26.43 -35.20 -17.85
CA VAL A 207 -27.17 -35.45 -19.06
C VAL A 207 -26.31 -34.84 -20.16
N THR A 208 -25.79 -35.69 -21.05
CA THR A 208 -25.16 -35.21 -22.28
C THR A 208 -26.15 -34.26 -22.94
N PRO A 209 -25.78 -32.99 -23.19
CA PRO A 209 -26.74 -31.96 -23.50
C PRO A 209 -27.27 -32.16 -24.91
N THR A 210 -28.36 -32.90 -25.04
CA THR A 210 -29.29 -32.73 -26.15
C THR A 210 -30.36 -31.68 -25.83
N ALA A 211 -30.40 -31.12 -24.60
CA ALA A 211 -31.52 -30.27 -24.16
C ALA A 211 -31.20 -29.05 -23.28
N VAL A 212 -29.93 -28.71 -22.97
CA VAL A 212 -29.63 -27.47 -22.21
C VAL A 212 -29.02 -26.43 -23.14
N SER A 213 -29.86 -25.54 -23.67
CA SER A 213 -29.40 -24.32 -24.34
C SER A 213 -28.77 -23.41 -23.29
N VAL A 214 -27.45 -23.46 -23.15
CA VAL A 214 -26.72 -22.50 -22.31
C VAL A 214 -26.54 -21.22 -23.12
N ALA A 215 -27.02 -20.10 -22.59
CA ALA A 215 -26.84 -18.80 -23.23
C ALA A 215 -25.33 -18.54 -23.45
N PRO A 216 -24.88 -18.14 -24.64
CA PRO A 216 -23.47 -17.82 -24.90
C PRO A 216 -22.89 -16.81 -23.91
N LEU A 217 -23.73 -15.89 -23.43
CA LEU A 217 -23.38 -14.91 -22.40
C LEU A 217 -22.94 -15.57 -21.07
N LEU A 218 -23.54 -16.69 -20.69
CA LEU A 218 -23.17 -17.42 -19.47
C LEU A 218 -21.81 -18.11 -19.61
N ILE A 219 -21.51 -18.67 -20.78
CA ILE A 219 -20.19 -19.26 -21.07
C ILE A 219 -19.13 -18.17 -20.98
N LEU A 220 -19.38 -16.99 -21.57
CA LEU A 220 -18.47 -15.85 -21.48
C LEU A 220 -18.29 -15.36 -20.03
N ARG A 221 -19.36 -15.35 -19.23
CA ARG A 221 -19.30 -15.00 -17.80
C ARG A 221 -18.49 -16.02 -16.99
N ALA A 222 -18.68 -17.32 -17.24
CA ALA A 222 -17.93 -18.38 -16.58
C ALA A 222 -16.44 -18.35 -16.98
N PHE A 223 -16.16 -18.09 -18.25
CA PHE A 223 -14.80 -17.85 -18.75
C PHE A 223 -14.15 -16.64 -18.08
N SER A 224 -14.86 -15.50 -18.00
CA SER A 224 -14.38 -14.30 -17.30
C SER A 224 -14.10 -14.58 -15.81
N SER A 225 -15.00 -15.28 -15.10
CA SER A 225 -14.80 -15.71 -13.71
C SER A 225 -13.54 -16.58 -13.56
N GLY A 226 -13.43 -17.65 -14.34
CA GLY A 226 -12.31 -18.57 -14.26
C GLY A 226 -10.97 -17.95 -14.68
N SER A 227 -11.00 -16.94 -15.56
CA SER A 227 -9.79 -16.23 -15.98
C SER A 227 -9.08 -15.51 -14.83
N SER A 228 -9.79 -15.24 -13.71
CA SER A 228 -9.18 -14.76 -12.46
C SER A 228 -8.11 -15.72 -11.90
N ALA A 229 -8.08 -17.00 -12.30
CA ALA A 229 -7.04 -17.95 -11.94
C ALA A 229 -5.65 -17.58 -12.52
N LEU A 230 -5.60 -16.71 -13.54
CA LEU A 230 -4.39 -16.33 -14.27
C LEU A 230 -3.71 -15.07 -13.73
N THR A 231 -4.30 -14.47 -12.71
CA THR A 231 -3.82 -13.28 -12.03
C THR A 231 -2.55 -13.59 -11.22
N GLY A 232 -1.71 -12.58 -10.97
CA GLY A 232 -0.46 -12.76 -10.21
C GLY A 232 0.74 -13.27 -11.02
N ILE A 233 0.58 -13.61 -12.31
CA ILE A 233 1.74 -13.96 -13.18
C ILE A 233 2.67 -12.77 -13.37
N GLU A 234 2.12 -11.55 -13.33
CA GLU A 234 2.80 -10.28 -13.45
C GLU A 234 3.76 -10.02 -12.30
N ALA A 235 3.57 -10.65 -11.13
CA ALA A 235 4.44 -10.47 -9.97
C ALA A 235 5.90 -10.84 -10.28
N ILE A 236 6.13 -11.91 -11.06
CA ILE A 236 7.48 -12.27 -11.52
C ILE A 236 8.04 -11.20 -12.46
N SER A 237 7.21 -10.62 -13.33
CA SER A 237 7.64 -9.57 -14.27
C SER A 237 7.97 -8.24 -13.57
N ASN A 238 7.31 -7.96 -12.45
CA ASN A 238 7.57 -6.79 -11.62
C ASN A 238 8.83 -7.00 -10.76
N GLY A 239 9.06 -8.23 -10.31
CA GLY A 239 10.15 -8.63 -9.41
C GLY A 239 11.45 -9.08 -10.09
N VAL A 240 11.69 -8.77 -11.37
CA VAL A 240 12.93 -9.18 -12.08
C VAL A 240 14.22 -8.78 -11.32
N PRO A 241 14.34 -7.58 -10.71
CA PRO A 241 15.55 -7.21 -9.97
C PRO A 241 15.85 -8.04 -8.70
N VAL A 242 14.88 -8.83 -8.22
CA VAL A 242 15.03 -9.67 -7.01
C VAL A 242 15.92 -10.89 -7.27
N PHE A 243 16.02 -11.35 -8.53
CA PHE A 243 16.81 -12.52 -8.89
C PHE A 243 18.33 -12.26 -8.84
N LYS A 244 19.10 -13.33 -8.63
CA LYS A 244 20.58 -13.36 -8.72
C LYS A 244 21.07 -12.94 -10.12
N GLU A 245 22.40 -12.84 -10.29
CA GLU A 245 23.03 -12.59 -11.61
C GLU A 245 22.39 -13.44 -12.73
N ASP A 246 22.27 -12.85 -13.91
CA ASP A 246 21.37 -13.28 -15.00
C ASP A 246 19.88 -13.22 -14.65
N SER A 247 19.47 -12.15 -13.97
CA SER A 247 18.10 -11.96 -13.45
C SER A 247 17.02 -12.18 -14.51
N VAL A 248 17.23 -11.69 -15.74
CA VAL A 248 16.34 -11.88 -16.89
C VAL A 248 16.14 -13.36 -17.21
N GLN A 249 17.22 -14.14 -17.32
CA GLN A 249 17.14 -15.55 -17.69
C GLN A 249 16.51 -16.39 -16.56
N ARG A 250 16.83 -16.05 -15.30
CA ARG A 250 16.24 -16.69 -14.12
C ARG A 250 14.74 -16.40 -13.99
N ALA A 251 14.33 -15.14 -14.16
CA ALA A 251 12.93 -14.74 -14.15
C ALA A 251 12.14 -15.42 -15.28
N ARG A 252 12.71 -15.55 -16.49
CA ARG A 252 12.09 -16.27 -17.61
C ARG A 252 11.92 -17.77 -17.37
N ARG A 253 12.84 -18.40 -16.63
CA ARG A 253 12.72 -19.80 -16.18
C ARG A 253 11.65 -19.92 -15.09
N ALA A 254 11.64 -19.01 -14.13
CA ALA A 254 10.62 -18.97 -13.07
C ALA A 254 9.20 -18.81 -13.66
N MET A 255 9.01 -17.90 -14.64
CA MET A 255 7.75 -17.71 -15.36
C MET A 255 7.27 -18.98 -16.08
N LEU A 256 8.18 -19.77 -16.66
CA LEU A 256 7.83 -21.03 -17.30
C LEU A 256 7.42 -22.10 -16.28
N LEU A 257 8.14 -22.23 -15.17
CA LEU A 257 7.77 -23.14 -14.08
C LEU A 257 6.43 -22.75 -13.46
N LEU A 258 6.19 -21.44 -13.26
CA LEU A 258 4.90 -20.93 -12.80
C LEU A 258 3.77 -21.37 -13.73
N GLY A 259 3.90 -21.13 -15.03
CA GLY A 259 2.90 -21.54 -16.03
C GLY A 259 2.64 -23.04 -16.03
N LEU A 260 3.67 -23.86 -15.86
CA LEU A 260 3.55 -25.32 -15.80
C LEU A 260 2.80 -25.78 -14.53
N PHE A 261 3.20 -25.28 -13.35
CA PHE A 261 2.53 -25.65 -12.10
C PHE A 261 1.11 -25.12 -12.04
N LEU A 262 0.90 -23.84 -12.34
CA LEU A 262 -0.44 -23.24 -12.36
C LEU A 262 -1.36 -23.94 -13.35
N GLY A 263 -0.90 -24.15 -14.60
CA GLY A 263 -1.70 -24.82 -15.63
C GLY A 263 -2.05 -26.26 -15.28
N SER A 264 -1.10 -27.03 -14.74
CA SER A 264 -1.35 -28.42 -14.33
C SER A 264 -2.26 -28.54 -13.11
N MET A 265 -2.07 -27.69 -12.10
CA MET A 265 -2.92 -27.65 -10.91
C MET A 265 -4.34 -27.20 -11.25
N PHE A 266 -4.50 -26.12 -12.02
CA PHE A 266 -5.81 -25.60 -12.43
C PHE A 266 -6.58 -26.58 -13.33
N LEU A 267 -5.93 -27.10 -14.38
CA LEU A 267 -6.59 -28.07 -15.26
C LEU A 267 -6.91 -29.37 -14.51
N GLY A 268 -5.97 -29.83 -13.69
CA GLY A 268 -6.12 -31.04 -12.88
C GLY A 268 -7.29 -30.95 -11.91
N THR A 269 -7.38 -29.85 -11.17
CA THR A 269 -8.49 -29.58 -10.22
C THR A 269 -9.84 -29.48 -10.93
N SER A 270 -9.91 -28.82 -12.10
CA SER A 270 -11.12 -28.80 -12.92
C SER A 270 -11.54 -30.19 -13.43
N ILE A 271 -10.58 -31.04 -13.83
CA ILE A 271 -10.88 -32.42 -14.28
C ILE A 271 -11.43 -33.26 -13.13
N ILE A 272 -10.81 -33.22 -11.95
CA ILE A 272 -11.33 -33.98 -10.80
C ILE A 272 -12.65 -33.40 -10.29
N ALA A 273 -12.85 -32.08 -10.29
CA ALA A 273 -14.13 -31.47 -9.93
C ALA A 273 -15.28 -31.97 -10.82
N PHE A 274 -15.02 -32.04 -12.13
CA PHE A 274 -15.94 -32.63 -13.08
C PHE A 274 -16.16 -34.13 -12.82
N ARG A 275 -15.08 -34.91 -12.63
CA ARG A 275 -15.14 -36.37 -12.41
C ARG A 275 -15.91 -36.76 -11.15
N TYR A 276 -15.78 -35.99 -10.06
CA TYR A 276 -16.43 -36.26 -8.78
C TYR A 276 -17.77 -35.54 -8.62
N HIS A 277 -18.29 -34.93 -9.68
CA HIS A 277 -19.57 -34.23 -9.71
C HIS A 277 -19.71 -33.14 -8.64
N ILE A 278 -18.65 -32.36 -8.42
CA ILE A 278 -18.64 -31.32 -7.39
C ILE A 278 -19.62 -30.20 -7.77
N VAL A 279 -20.48 -29.85 -6.82
CA VAL A 279 -21.41 -28.72 -6.92
C VAL A 279 -20.96 -27.67 -5.89
N PRO A 280 -20.80 -26.39 -6.28
CA PRO A 280 -20.40 -25.34 -5.35
C PRO A 280 -21.31 -25.29 -4.11
N ASN A 281 -20.70 -25.03 -2.95
CA ASN A 281 -21.38 -24.85 -1.68
C ASN A 281 -20.91 -23.51 -1.08
N ALA A 282 -21.84 -22.74 -0.51
CA ALA A 282 -21.53 -21.47 0.13
C ALA A 282 -20.65 -21.59 1.38
N GLU A 283 -20.62 -22.75 2.05
CA GLU A 283 -19.88 -22.95 3.31
C GLU A 283 -18.53 -23.65 3.16
N VAL A 284 -18.36 -24.44 2.07
CA VAL A 284 -17.19 -25.29 1.87
C VAL A 284 -16.64 -25.07 0.47
N THR A 285 -15.37 -24.63 0.39
CA THR A 285 -14.70 -24.38 -0.88
C THR A 285 -14.60 -25.65 -1.74
N VAL A 286 -14.57 -25.50 -3.05
CA VAL A 286 -14.51 -26.64 -4.00
C VAL A 286 -13.27 -27.50 -3.77
N LEU A 287 -12.15 -26.86 -3.41
CA LEU A 287 -10.90 -27.54 -3.12
C LEU A 287 -11.02 -28.44 -1.87
N GLN A 288 -11.81 -28.02 -0.88
CA GLN A 288 -12.03 -28.77 0.36
C GLN A 288 -13.06 -29.87 0.15
N GLN A 289 -14.09 -29.62 -0.68
CA GLN A 289 -15.02 -30.65 -1.12
C GLN A 289 -14.28 -31.77 -1.88
N LEU A 290 -13.34 -31.43 -2.75
CA LEU A 290 -12.51 -32.41 -3.45
C LEU A 290 -11.65 -33.22 -2.49
N ALA A 291 -11.00 -32.56 -1.53
CA ALA A 291 -10.19 -33.23 -0.52
C ALA A 291 -11.02 -34.22 0.30
N ASP A 292 -12.23 -33.82 0.70
CA ASP A 292 -13.15 -34.72 1.41
C ASP A 292 -13.60 -35.90 0.53
N ARG A 293 -14.01 -35.65 -0.71
CA ARG A 293 -14.46 -36.73 -1.61
C ARG A 293 -13.37 -37.74 -1.95
N ILE A 294 -12.10 -37.32 -2.01
CA ILE A 294 -10.97 -38.16 -2.41
C ILE A 294 -10.30 -38.83 -1.21
N PHE A 295 -10.10 -38.10 -0.11
CA PHE A 295 -9.33 -38.57 1.06
C PHE A 295 -10.17 -38.71 2.34
N GLY A 296 -11.43 -38.28 2.33
CA GLY A 296 -12.31 -38.18 3.49
C GLY A 296 -12.01 -36.98 4.39
N HIS A 297 -12.87 -36.77 5.38
CA HIS A 297 -12.73 -35.77 6.46
C HIS A 297 -11.61 -36.16 7.46
N GLY A 298 -10.38 -36.33 6.97
CA GLY A 298 -9.21 -36.75 7.75
C GLY A 298 -8.12 -35.68 7.85
N TRP A 299 -6.91 -36.10 8.23
CA TRP A 299 -5.76 -35.19 8.40
C TRP A 299 -5.42 -34.38 7.14
N PHE A 300 -5.60 -34.96 5.94
CA PHE A 300 -5.31 -34.29 4.67
C PHE A 300 -6.23 -33.09 4.46
N PHE A 301 -7.51 -33.21 4.79
CA PHE A 301 -8.51 -32.14 4.69
C PHE A 301 -8.15 -30.93 5.56
N TYR A 302 -7.79 -31.16 6.83
CA TYR A 302 -7.36 -30.10 7.74
C TYR A 302 -6.03 -29.49 7.32
N LEU A 303 -5.04 -30.31 6.96
CA LEU A 303 -3.74 -29.83 6.50
C LEU A 303 -3.89 -28.95 5.26
N LEU A 304 -4.71 -29.36 4.30
CA LEU A 304 -4.93 -28.61 3.07
C LEU A 304 -5.53 -27.24 3.37
N SER A 305 -6.46 -27.17 4.31
CA SER A 305 -7.10 -25.92 4.73
C SER A 305 -6.09 -24.93 5.33
N PHE A 306 -5.22 -25.40 6.25
CA PHE A 306 -4.16 -24.57 6.81
C PHE A 306 -3.12 -24.13 5.77
N VAL A 307 -2.72 -25.03 4.88
CA VAL A 307 -1.74 -24.75 3.83
C VAL A 307 -2.31 -23.76 2.81
N THR A 308 -3.60 -23.87 2.47
CA THR A 308 -4.32 -22.94 1.59
C THR A 308 -4.40 -21.55 2.20
N MET A 309 -4.76 -21.45 3.49
CA MET A 309 -4.72 -20.18 4.22
C MET A 309 -3.31 -19.58 4.25
N ALA A 310 -2.28 -20.40 4.47
CA ALA A 310 -0.91 -19.94 4.51
C ALA A 310 -0.43 -19.40 3.15
N ILE A 311 -0.66 -20.13 2.04
CA ILE A 311 -0.23 -19.65 0.71
C ILE A 311 -1.00 -18.39 0.29
N LEU A 312 -2.29 -18.29 0.59
CA LEU A 312 -3.08 -17.09 0.30
C LEU A 312 -2.66 -15.89 1.17
N SER A 313 -2.24 -16.13 2.41
CA SER A 313 -1.64 -15.07 3.24
C SER A 313 -0.30 -14.58 2.66
N ILE A 314 0.49 -15.49 2.07
CA ILE A 314 1.73 -15.13 1.35
C ILE A 314 1.41 -14.41 0.04
N ALA A 315 0.34 -14.80 -0.67
CA ALA A 315 -0.16 -14.07 -1.86
C ALA A 315 -0.45 -12.60 -1.52
N ALA A 316 -1.22 -12.35 -0.45
CA ALA A 316 -1.46 -10.99 0.06
C ALA A 316 -0.16 -10.23 0.41
N ASN A 317 0.87 -10.92 0.91
CA ASN A 317 2.18 -10.33 1.17
C ASN A 317 2.87 -9.81 -0.10
N THR A 318 2.64 -10.45 -1.25
CA THR A 318 3.14 -9.99 -2.57
C THR A 318 2.66 -8.55 -2.85
N SER A 319 1.40 -8.24 -2.53
CA SER A 319 0.85 -6.89 -2.67
C SER A 319 1.41 -5.90 -1.66
N PHE A 320 1.66 -6.33 -0.42
CA PHE A 320 2.34 -5.48 0.57
C PHE A 320 3.79 -5.16 0.18
N ALA A 321 4.43 -5.96 -0.66
CA ALA A 321 5.71 -5.63 -1.28
C ALA A 321 5.54 -4.75 -2.54
N GLY A 322 4.57 -5.07 -3.40
CA GLY A 322 4.37 -4.44 -4.71
C GLY A 322 3.74 -3.04 -4.68
N PHE A 323 2.63 -2.86 -3.97
CA PHE A 323 1.89 -1.60 -3.93
C PHE A 323 2.74 -0.43 -3.42
N PRO A 324 3.47 -0.52 -2.28
CA PRO A 324 4.24 0.61 -1.80
C PRO A 324 5.39 0.96 -2.74
N GLN A 325 5.98 -0.04 -3.41
CA GLN A 325 7.00 0.17 -4.42
C GLN A 325 6.42 0.91 -5.64
N LEU A 326 5.29 0.46 -6.19
CA LEU A 326 4.61 1.13 -7.30
C LEU A 326 4.23 2.57 -6.93
N ALA A 327 3.59 2.77 -5.78
CA ALA A 327 3.21 4.10 -5.29
C ALA A 327 4.43 5.02 -5.16
N SER A 328 5.57 4.49 -4.71
CA SER A 328 6.82 5.25 -4.64
C SER A 328 7.37 5.64 -6.02
N ILE A 329 7.27 4.76 -7.02
CA ILE A 329 7.69 5.04 -8.39
C ILE A 329 6.81 6.13 -9.00
N MET A 330 5.48 6.02 -8.85
CA MET A 330 4.53 7.02 -9.33
C MET A 330 4.67 8.37 -8.60
N ALA A 331 5.04 8.35 -7.32
CA ALA A 331 5.32 9.59 -6.57
C ALA A 331 6.63 10.26 -7.01
N ARG A 332 7.63 9.50 -7.48
CA ARG A 332 8.86 10.08 -8.09
C ARG A 332 8.55 10.80 -9.39
N ASP A 333 7.62 10.25 -10.15
CA ASP A 333 7.11 10.85 -11.38
C ASP A 333 6.07 11.97 -11.12
N GLU A 334 5.87 12.37 -9.86
CA GLU A 334 4.96 13.44 -9.45
C GLU A 334 3.48 13.17 -9.77
N TRP A 335 3.09 11.90 -9.93
CA TRP A 335 1.69 11.48 -10.11
C TRP A 335 0.99 11.10 -8.80
N MET A 336 1.73 10.95 -7.71
CA MET A 336 1.21 10.66 -6.38
C MET A 336 1.81 11.60 -5.32
N PRO A 337 1.15 11.78 -4.16
CA PRO A 337 1.67 12.63 -3.10
C PRO A 337 3.08 12.24 -2.68
N ARG A 338 3.95 13.24 -2.47
CA ARG A 338 5.37 13.04 -2.07
C ARG A 338 5.54 12.22 -0.78
N MET A 339 4.50 12.07 0.04
CA MET A 339 4.52 11.18 1.22
C MET A 339 4.82 9.71 0.89
N PHE A 340 4.54 9.24 -0.33
CA PHE A 340 4.86 7.87 -0.76
C PHE A 340 6.35 7.67 -1.12
N LEU A 341 7.13 8.76 -1.21
CA LEU A 341 8.59 8.70 -1.37
C LEU A 341 9.31 8.39 -0.06
N ALA A 342 8.69 8.73 1.08
CA ALA A 342 9.30 8.58 2.38
C ALA A 342 9.50 7.10 2.72
N ARG A 343 10.76 6.70 2.86
CA ARG A 343 11.15 5.43 3.49
C ARG A 343 11.26 5.66 4.99
N GLY A 344 10.60 4.82 5.79
CA GLY A 344 10.73 4.89 7.25
C GLY A 344 12.10 4.40 7.73
N ASP A 345 12.31 4.41 9.04
CA ASP A 345 13.56 3.96 9.72
C ASP A 345 13.96 2.50 9.43
N ARG A 346 13.07 1.74 8.79
CA ARG A 346 13.26 0.34 8.36
C ARG A 346 13.36 0.17 6.85
N LEU A 347 13.51 1.27 6.11
CA LEU A 347 13.65 1.29 4.65
C LEU A 347 12.44 0.79 3.87
N VAL A 348 11.30 0.61 4.55
CA VAL A 348 10.00 0.30 3.95
C VAL A 348 9.20 1.56 3.68
N TYR A 349 8.42 1.55 2.62
CA TYR A 349 7.48 2.62 2.26
C TYR A 349 6.23 2.54 3.15
N GLN A 350 6.35 3.00 4.40
CA GLN A 350 5.36 2.84 5.47
C GLN A 350 3.96 3.34 5.06
N ASN A 351 3.89 4.50 4.41
CA ASN A 351 2.62 5.09 3.99
C ASN A 351 1.88 4.21 2.97
N GLY A 352 2.60 3.59 2.04
CA GLY A 352 2.02 2.65 1.09
C GLY A 352 1.42 1.41 1.78
N ILE A 353 2.14 0.84 2.75
CA ILE A 353 1.69 -0.33 3.52
C ILE A 353 0.42 -0.01 4.33
N ILE A 354 0.41 1.13 5.01
CA ILE A 354 -0.74 1.55 5.84
C ILE A 354 -1.97 1.79 4.96
N VAL A 355 -1.81 2.53 3.85
CA VAL A 355 -2.91 2.82 2.92
C VAL A 355 -3.47 1.53 2.34
N LEU A 356 -2.61 0.60 1.90
CA LEU A 356 -3.05 -0.70 1.38
C LEU A 356 -3.85 -1.49 2.44
N GLY A 357 -3.34 -1.59 3.67
CA GLY A 357 -4.00 -2.31 4.75
C GLY A 357 -5.37 -1.72 5.11
N ILE A 358 -5.48 -0.40 5.16
CA ILE A 358 -6.75 0.31 5.42
C ILE A 358 -7.74 0.06 4.30
N ILE A 359 -7.37 0.31 3.03
CA ILE A 359 -8.31 0.17 1.91
C ILE A 359 -8.74 -1.30 1.75
N SER A 360 -7.83 -2.25 1.88
CA SER A 360 -8.16 -3.68 1.80
C SER A 360 -9.12 -4.10 2.92
N SER A 361 -8.90 -3.64 4.15
CA SER A 361 -9.81 -3.89 5.27
C SER A 361 -11.20 -3.29 5.04
N LEU A 362 -11.27 -2.06 4.50
CA LEU A 362 -12.53 -1.41 4.15
C LEU A 362 -13.29 -2.17 3.06
N LEU A 363 -12.60 -2.70 2.04
CA LEU A 363 -13.23 -3.53 1.00
C LEU A 363 -13.77 -4.83 1.60
N ILE A 364 -13.00 -5.53 2.44
CA ILE A 364 -13.46 -6.75 3.11
C ILE A 364 -14.74 -6.47 3.92
N ILE A 365 -14.78 -5.36 4.68
CA ILE A 365 -15.96 -4.96 5.46
C ILE A 365 -17.14 -4.63 4.55
N ALA A 366 -16.91 -3.86 3.47
CA ALA A 366 -17.96 -3.46 2.54
C ALA A 366 -18.61 -4.66 1.83
N PHE A 367 -17.82 -5.66 1.47
CA PHE A 367 -18.29 -6.90 0.83
C PHE A 367 -18.60 -8.03 1.82
N ARG A 368 -18.59 -7.74 3.13
CA ARG A 368 -18.89 -8.71 4.21
C ARG A 368 -18.06 -10.00 4.12
N GLY A 369 -16.80 -9.89 3.70
CA GLY A 369 -15.90 -11.04 3.56
C GLY A 369 -16.27 -12.04 2.45
N ASN A 370 -17.17 -11.69 1.54
CA ASN A 370 -17.57 -12.55 0.44
C ASN A 370 -16.53 -12.49 -0.70
N THR A 371 -15.85 -13.62 -0.94
CA THR A 371 -14.86 -13.79 -2.01
C THR A 371 -15.46 -13.65 -3.41
N ASP A 372 -16.61 -14.26 -3.63
CA ASP A 372 -17.28 -14.36 -4.93
C ASP A 372 -17.68 -12.98 -5.46
N ALA A 373 -17.95 -12.02 -4.56
CA ALA A 373 -18.21 -10.63 -4.91
C ALA A 373 -16.92 -9.81 -5.17
N LEU A 374 -15.79 -10.20 -4.58
CA LEU A 374 -14.51 -9.51 -4.72
C LEU A 374 -13.72 -9.94 -5.97
N ILE A 375 -13.76 -11.23 -6.33
CA ILE A 375 -13.03 -11.80 -7.48
C ILE A 375 -13.42 -11.15 -8.84
N PRO A 376 -14.70 -10.86 -9.14
CA PRO A 376 -15.11 -10.07 -10.31
C PRO A 376 -14.35 -8.76 -10.52
N LEU A 377 -14.13 -8.01 -9.44
CA LEU A 377 -13.48 -6.70 -9.47
C LEU A 377 -12.01 -6.86 -9.85
N TYR A 378 -11.41 -7.95 -9.38
CA TYR A 378 -9.98 -8.23 -9.49
C TYR A 378 -9.54 -8.45 -10.93
N ALA A 379 -10.30 -9.24 -11.70
CA ALA A 379 -9.98 -9.55 -13.09
C ALA A 379 -9.87 -8.29 -13.98
N VAL A 380 -10.73 -7.29 -13.77
CA VAL A 380 -10.74 -6.08 -14.62
C VAL A 380 -9.42 -5.32 -14.54
N GLY A 381 -8.87 -5.13 -13.32
CA GLY A 381 -7.61 -4.40 -13.12
C GLY A 381 -6.41 -5.12 -13.74
N VAL A 382 -6.26 -6.42 -13.43
CA VAL A 382 -5.15 -7.25 -13.94
C VAL A 382 -5.17 -7.29 -15.45
N TYR A 383 -6.31 -7.61 -16.07
CA TYR A 383 -6.38 -7.75 -17.52
C TYR A 383 -6.21 -6.41 -18.25
N MET A 384 -6.63 -5.29 -17.65
CA MET A 384 -6.31 -3.96 -18.19
C MET A 384 -4.79 -3.73 -18.21
N SER A 385 -4.09 -4.10 -17.14
CA SER A 385 -2.63 -4.02 -17.07
C SER A 385 -1.97 -4.92 -18.13
N PHE A 386 -2.53 -6.10 -18.38
CA PHE A 386 -2.04 -7.03 -19.41
C PHE A 386 -2.25 -6.45 -20.81
N THR A 387 -3.42 -5.87 -21.10
CA THR A 387 -3.69 -5.23 -22.38
C THR A 387 -2.68 -4.13 -22.68
N ILE A 388 -2.38 -3.29 -21.69
CA ILE A 388 -1.38 -2.21 -21.82
C ILE A 388 0.01 -2.81 -22.02
N ALA A 389 0.42 -3.80 -21.22
CA ALA A 389 1.73 -4.42 -21.33
C ALA A 389 1.94 -5.13 -22.69
N MET A 390 0.92 -5.79 -23.22
CA MET A 390 0.97 -6.47 -24.53
C MET A 390 0.97 -5.48 -25.69
N SER A 391 0.16 -4.41 -25.60
CA SER A 391 0.20 -3.29 -26.55
C SER A 391 1.58 -2.62 -26.58
N SER A 392 2.17 -2.40 -25.40
CA SER A 392 3.51 -1.85 -25.26
C SER A 392 4.59 -2.76 -25.85
N LEU A 393 4.48 -4.07 -25.69
CA LEU A 393 5.40 -5.05 -26.29
C LEU A 393 5.39 -4.94 -27.82
N ALA A 394 4.20 -4.89 -28.43
CA ALA A 394 4.05 -4.73 -29.87
C ALA A 394 4.67 -3.40 -30.37
N LYS A 395 4.36 -2.28 -29.69
CA LYS A 395 4.87 -0.96 -30.06
C LYS A 395 6.39 -0.85 -29.89
N LYS A 396 6.94 -1.32 -28.77
CA LYS A 396 8.38 -1.34 -28.53
C LYS A 396 9.10 -2.10 -29.64
N ARG A 397 8.58 -3.27 -30.00
CA ARG A 397 9.19 -4.10 -31.03
C ARG A 397 9.12 -3.50 -32.43
N TRP A 398 8.04 -2.78 -32.72
CA TRP A 398 7.94 -1.99 -33.94
C TRP A 398 9.03 -0.93 -34.03
N GLN A 399 9.36 -0.27 -32.91
CA GLN A 399 10.37 0.80 -32.85
C GLN A 399 11.81 0.29 -32.94
N GLU A 400 12.13 -0.88 -32.38
CA GLU A 400 13.50 -1.40 -32.29
C GLU A 400 14.04 -2.00 -33.61
N GLY A 401 13.19 -2.28 -34.61
CA GLY A 401 13.54 -2.52 -36.02
C GLY A 401 14.38 -3.77 -36.40
N ASN A 402 15.25 -4.25 -35.52
CA ASN A 402 16.44 -5.06 -35.86
C ASN A 402 16.38 -6.56 -35.50
N ASP A 403 15.22 -7.13 -35.17
CA ASP A 403 15.13 -8.56 -34.84
C ASP A 403 14.44 -9.38 -35.95
N PRO A 404 15.02 -10.50 -36.40
CA PRO A 404 14.41 -11.37 -37.42
C PRO A 404 13.04 -11.93 -37.01
N HIS A 405 12.73 -12.01 -35.72
CA HIS A 405 11.44 -12.49 -35.19
C HIS A 405 10.49 -11.34 -34.81
N ARG A 406 10.74 -10.11 -35.30
CA ARG A 406 9.95 -8.92 -34.94
C ARG A 406 8.46 -9.08 -35.24
N TRP A 407 8.11 -9.64 -36.41
CA TRP A 407 6.72 -9.78 -36.84
C TRP A 407 5.94 -10.78 -36.00
N VAL A 408 6.59 -11.86 -35.56
CA VAL A 408 6.01 -12.83 -34.62
C VAL A 408 5.74 -12.15 -33.27
N THR A 409 6.71 -11.41 -32.75
CA THR A 409 6.60 -10.68 -31.47
C THR A 409 5.48 -9.63 -31.53
N ILE A 410 5.39 -8.87 -32.64
CA ILE A 410 4.34 -7.87 -32.85
C ILE A 410 2.97 -8.55 -32.95
N GLY A 411 2.85 -9.62 -33.75
CA GLY A 411 1.63 -10.39 -33.89
C GLY A 411 1.16 -10.97 -32.56
N MET A 412 2.08 -11.50 -31.74
CA MET A 412 1.79 -11.95 -30.38
C MET A 412 1.34 -10.79 -29.48
N GLY A 413 2.03 -9.64 -29.50
CA GLY A 413 1.64 -8.48 -28.69
C GLY A 413 0.24 -7.96 -29.05
N LEU A 414 -0.07 -7.85 -30.35
CA LEU A 414 -1.39 -7.40 -30.82
C LEU A 414 -2.49 -8.42 -30.50
N PHE A 415 -2.27 -9.70 -30.81
CA PHE A 415 -3.24 -10.76 -30.50
C PHE A 415 -3.46 -10.90 -29.00
N GLY A 416 -2.39 -10.81 -28.20
CA GLY A 416 -2.47 -10.79 -26.74
C GLY A 416 -3.24 -9.61 -26.19
N SER A 417 -3.01 -8.42 -26.75
CA SER A 417 -3.77 -7.23 -26.40
C SER A 417 -5.25 -7.37 -26.73
N LEU A 418 -5.59 -7.92 -27.90
CA LEU A 418 -6.98 -8.18 -28.28
C LEU A 418 -7.65 -9.19 -27.35
N LEU A 419 -6.94 -10.29 -27.05
CA LEU A 419 -7.46 -11.35 -26.19
C LEU A 419 -7.70 -10.87 -24.76
N THR A 420 -6.75 -10.14 -24.19
CA THR A 420 -6.89 -9.57 -22.84
C THR A 420 -7.93 -8.45 -22.78
N ALA A 421 -8.02 -7.60 -23.82
CA ALA A 421 -9.07 -6.60 -23.92
C ALA A 421 -10.47 -7.23 -24.02
N ALA A 422 -10.61 -8.34 -24.76
CA ALA A 422 -11.85 -9.10 -24.81
C ALA A 422 -12.23 -9.63 -23.42
N VAL A 423 -11.27 -10.10 -22.61
CA VAL A 423 -11.52 -10.50 -21.22
C VAL A 423 -11.97 -9.30 -20.38
N VAL A 424 -11.35 -8.12 -20.51
CA VAL A 424 -11.79 -6.89 -19.80
C VAL A 424 -13.23 -6.54 -20.19
N ILE A 425 -13.54 -6.47 -21.48
CA ILE A 425 -14.87 -6.09 -21.98
C ILE A 425 -15.93 -7.09 -21.51
N THR A 426 -15.67 -8.39 -21.67
CA THR A 426 -16.61 -9.43 -21.23
C THR A 426 -16.80 -9.40 -19.72
N SER A 427 -15.74 -9.19 -18.93
CA SER A 427 -15.84 -9.06 -17.47
C SER A 427 -16.69 -7.85 -17.07
N VAL A 428 -16.45 -6.69 -17.69
CA VAL A 428 -17.23 -5.47 -17.40
C VAL A 428 -18.70 -5.63 -17.77
N VAL A 429 -19.00 -6.20 -18.94
CA VAL A 429 -20.39 -6.35 -19.42
C VAL A 429 -21.14 -7.42 -18.63
N THR A 430 -20.55 -8.60 -18.43
CA THR A 430 -21.23 -9.74 -17.79
C THR A 430 -21.38 -9.58 -16.29
N LYS A 431 -20.46 -8.85 -15.65
CA LYS A 431 -20.41 -8.68 -14.19
C LYS A 431 -20.68 -7.25 -13.75
N PHE A 432 -21.28 -6.44 -14.63
CA PHE A 432 -21.65 -5.06 -14.30
C PHE A 432 -22.54 -5.00 -13.06
N THR A 433 -23.53 -5.89 -12.97
CA THR A 433 -24.45 -5.95 -11.82
C THR A 433 -23.84 -6.55 -10.56
N GLU A 434 -22.75 -7.32 -10.67
CA GLU A 434 -22.05 -7.96 -9.55
C GLU A 434 -21.01 -7.06 -8.89
N GLY A 435 -20.75 -5.88 -9.45
CA GLY A 435 -19.83 -4.90 -8.87
C GLY A 435 -18.74 -4.40 -9.82
N ALA A 436 -18.59 -4.95 -11.04
CA ALA A 436 -17.54 -4.52 -11.97
C ALA A 436 -17.58 -3.01 -12.27
N TRP A 437 -18.75 -2.37 -12.14
CA TRP A 437 -18.93 -0.92 -12.23
C TRP A 437 -18.04 -0.13 -11.27
N ILE A 438 -17.71 -0.68 -10.09
CA ILE A 438 -16.86 -0.04 -9.08
C ILE A 438 -15.47 0.20 -9.66
N VAL A 439 -14.89 -0.79 -10.35
CA VAL A 439 -13.55 -0.64 -10.96
C VAL A 439 -13.59 0.30 -12.17
N VAL A 440 -14.66 0.22 -12.97
CA VAL A 440 -14.89 1.13 -14.11
C VAL A 440 -14.95 2.59 -13.67
N LEU A 441 -15.46 2.89 -12.47
CA LEU A 441 -15.44 4.24 -11.90
C LEU A 441 -14.13 4.55 -11.16
N ALA A 442 -13.60 3.60 -10.39
CA ALA A 442 -12.41 3.80 -9.57
C ALA A 442 -11.17 4.12 -10.42
N ILE A 443 -10.96 3.44 -11.55
CA ILE A 443 -9.80 3.69 -12.41
C ILE A 443 -9.77 5.16 -12.91
N PRO A 444 -10.81 5.68 -13.59
CA PRO A 444 -10.87 7.09 -13.97
C PRO A 444 -10.72 8.06 -12.81
N THR A 445 -11.33 7.78 -11.65
CA THR A 445 -11.23 8.65 -10.46
C THR A 445 -9.79 8.72 -9.94
N ILE A 446 -9.10 7.58 -9.87
CA ILE A 446 -7.69 7.53 -9.47
C ILE A 446 -6.81 8.27 -10.49
N VAL A 447 -7.02 8.05 -11.78
CA VAL A 447 -6.27 8.76 -12.85
C VAL A 447 -6.52 10.26 -12.79
N TRP A 448 -7.75 10.70 -12.53
CA TRP A 448 -8.08 12.11 -12.33
C TRP A 448 -7.36 12.68 -11.11
N GLY A 449 -7.37 11.97 -9.97
CA GLY A 449 -6.64 12.38 -8.77
C GLY A 449 -5.12 12.49 -9.01
N MET A 450 -4.53 11.55 -9.74
CA MET A 450 -3.12 11.59 -10.12
C MET A 450 -2.80 12.82 -10.98
N ARG A 451 -3.65 13.14 -11.96
CA ARG A 451 -3.51 14.34 -12.78
C ARG A 451 -3.66 15.62 -11.97
N ALA A 452 -4.59 15.68 -11.02
CA ALA A 452 -4.78 16.82 -10.14
C ALA A 452 -3.54 17.06 -9.26
N VAL A 453 -2.94 16.00 -8.71
CA VAL A 453 -1.67 16.09 -7.95
C VAL A 453 -0.54 16.63 -8.83
N HIS A 454 -0.39 16.08 -10.04
CA HIS A 454 0.66 16.51 -10.96
C HIS A 454 0.51 17.98 -11.38
N GLN A 455 -0.71 18.43 -11.67
CA GLN A 455 -1.00 19.83 -11.99
C GLN A 455 -0.72 20.76 -10.81
N HIS A 456 -1.09 20.36 -9.59
CA HIS A 456 -0.78 21.13 -8.39
C HIS A 456 0.73 21.29 -8.19
N TYR A 457 1.51 20.22 -8.36
CA TYR A 457 2.97 20.31 -8.24
C TYR A 457 3.61 21.18 -9.31
N ARG A 458 3.14 21.12 -10.56
CA ARG A 458 3.59 22.05 -11.60
C ARG A 458 3.26 23.50 -11.27
N SER A 459 2.02 23.78 -10.85
CA SER A 459 1.61 25.13 -10.46
C SER A 459 2.48 25.71 -9.35
N VAL A 460 2.82 24.90 -8.34
CA VAL A 460 3.70 25.32 -7.24
C VAL A 460 5.15 25.50 -7.72
N ALA A 461 5.63 24.61 -8.57
CA ALA A 461 6.97 24.72 -9.15
C ALA A 461 7.11 25.98 -10.01
N ASP A 462 6.09 26.31 -10.80
CA ASP A 462 6.05 27.50 -11.64
C ASP A 462 5.97 28.79 -10.79
N GLU A 463 5.17 28.81 -9.72
CA GLU A 463 5.07 29.97 -8.81
C GLU A 463 6.36 30.21 -8.01
N LEU A 464 7.08 29.14 -7.64
CA LEU A 464 8.33 29.22 -6.87
C LEU A 464 9.57 29.38 -7.75
N ARG A 465 9.43 29.31 -9.07
CA ARG A 465 10.56 29.39 -9.99
C ARG A 465 11.12 30.81 -10.01
N LEU A 466 12.40 30.94 -9.65
CA LEU A 466 13.11 32.21 -9.77
C LEU A 466 13.44 32.46 -11.25
N GLU A 467 12.70 33.33 -11.91
CA GLU A 467 12.92 33.67 -13.33
C GLU A 467 14.18 34.52 -13.52
N ASP A 468 14.38 35.50 -12.65
CA ASP A 468 15.55 36.38 -12.66
C ASP A 468 16.58 35.94 -11.61
N LEU A 469 17.60 35.22 -12.09
CA LEU A 469 18.71 34.75 -11.26
C LEU A 469 19.68 35.86 -10.81
N THR A 470 19.48 37.11 -11.27
CA THR A 470 20.28 38.27 -10.83
C THR A 470 19.76 38.88 -9.53
N LEU A 471 18.55 38.51 -9.09
CA LEU A 471 17.97 38.96 -7.83
C LEU A 471 18.78 38.44 -6.64
N VAL A 472 19.43 39.37 -5.92
CA VAL A 472 20.16 39.07 -4.68
C VAL A 472 19.29 39.28 -3.44
N PRO A 473 19.34 38.39 -2.43
CA PRO A 473 18.65 38.60 -1.16
C PRO A 473 19.14 39.88 -0.48
N LYS A 474 18.21 40.74 -0.05
CA LYS A 474 18.50 41.96 0.71
C LYS A 474 18.05 41.81 2.17
N PRO A 475 18.84 42.30 3.15
CA PRO A 475 18.41 42.32 4.54
C PRO A 475 17.21 43.26 4.70
N LYS A 476 16.28 42.90 5.58
CA LYS A 476 15.13 43.74 5.97
C LYS A 476 15.26 44.11 7.44
N ALA A 477 14.78 45.29 7.81
CA ALA A 477 14.65 45.73 9.18
C ALA A 477 13.99 44.64 10.04
N LEU A 478 14.56 44.35 11.22
CA LEU A 478 14.12 43.26 12.08
C LEU A 478 13.67 43.79 13.43
N VAL A 479 12.42 43.49 13.80
CA VAL A 479 11.87 43.77 15.13
C VAL A 479 11.57 42.46 15.83
N VAL A 480 12.07 42.30 17.06
CA VAL A 480 11.88 41.08 17.84
C VAL A 480 10.91 41.33 18.98
N VAL A 481 9.86 40.52 19.05
CA VAL A 481 8.88 40.53 20.15
C VAL A 481 9.05 39.28 20.99
N VAL A 482 9.22 39.44 22.30
CA VAL A 482 9.38 38.33 23.24
C VAL A 482 8.21 38.32 24.22
N PRO A 483 7.31 37.33 24.18
CA PRO A 483 6.30 37.12 25.21
C PRO A 483 6.92 36.89 26.59
N VAL A 484 6.60 37.74 27.56
CA VAL A 484 7.11 37.62 28.94
C VAL A 484 5.96 37.53 29.92
N ALA A 485 5.77 36.36 30.53
CA ALA A 485 4.79 36.18 31.62
C ALA A 485 5.38 36.51 33.00
N SER A 486 6.67 36.24 33.22
CA SER A 486 7.37 36.50 34.49
C SER A 486 8.88 36.59 34.25
N ILE A 487 9.61 37.27 35.14
CA ILE A 487 11.08 37.35 35.07
C ILE A 487 11.67 36.09 35.71
N ASN A 488 12.15 35.17 34.88
CA ASN A 488 12.74 33.90 35.28
C ASN A 488 13.92 33.51 34.35
N LYS A 489 14.59 32.39 34.62
CA LYS A 489 15.75 31.92 33.85
C LYS A 489 15.43 31.63 32.38
N MET A 490 14.20 31.18 32.09
CA MET A 490 13.74 30.93 30.73
C MET A 490 13.60 32.25 29.97
N THR A 491 12.92 33.25 30.55
CA THR A 491 12.81 34.60 29.99
C THR A 491 14.17 35.26 29.77
N LEU A 492 15.10 35.12 30.72
CA LEU A 492 16.47 35.62 30.54
C LEU A 492 17.13 34.97 29.32
N ALA A 493 17.11 33.64 29.22
CA ALA A 493 17.70 32.92 28.09
C ALA A 493 17.06 33.32 26.74
N THR A 494 15.74 33.50 26.72
CA THR A 494 15.01 33.92 25.51
C THR A 494 15.32 35.36 25.11
N LEU A 495 15.43 36.30 26.06
CA LEU A 495 15.84 37.68 25.76
C LEU A 495 17.32 37.75 25.34
N SER A 496 18.21 36.96 25.93
CA SER A 496 19.59 36.84 25.47
C SER A 496 19.68 36.31 24.04
N TYR A 497 18.84 35.33 23.68
CA TYR A 497 18.73 34.84 22.30
C TYR A 497 18.21 35.95 21.37
N ALA A 498 17.16 36.68 21.76
CA ALA A 498 16.64 37.81 20.99
C ALA A 498 17.71 38.90 20.75
N LEU A 499 18.51 39.24 21.76
CA LEU A 499 19.62 40.19 21.63
C LEU A 499 20.69 39.71 20.63
N SER A 500 20.94 38.40 20.56
CA SER A 500 21.93 37.84 19.62
C SER A 500 21.51 37.94 18.14
N MET A 501 20.23 38.20 17.85
CA MET A 501 19.72 38.40 16.48
C MET A 501 20.06 39.78 15.91
N ASN A 502 20.66 40.67 16.71
CA ASN A 502 20.96 42.07 16.39
C ASN A 502 19.78 42.83 15.72
N PRO A 503 18.58 42.80 16.32
CA PRO A 503 17.42 43.50 15.76
C PRO A 503 17.53 45.02 15.96
N GLU A 504 16.77 45.78 15.17
CA GLU A 504 16.63 47.23 15.37
C GLU A 504 15.91 47.55 16.67
N GLU A 505 14.94 46.70 17.06
CA GLU A 505 14.15 46.88 18.26
C GLU A 505 13.77 45.54 18.91
N ILE A 506 13.83 45.49 20.24
CA ILE A 506 13.38 44.35 21.05
C ILE A 506 12.25 44.82 21.95
N VAL A 507 11.10 44.18 21.83
CA VAL A 507 9.92 44.43 22.65
C VAL A 507 9.64 43.22 23.53
N ALA A 508 9.83 43.37 24.84
CA ALA A 508 9.32 42.43 25.83
C ALA A 508 7.82 42.69 26.01
N LEU A 509 6.98 41.76 25.56
CA LEU A 509 5.53 41.89 25.56
C LEU A 509 4.93 41.18 26.77
N HIS A 510 4.38 41.95 27.70
CA HIS A 510 3.66 41.45 28.87
C HIS A 510 2.16 41.70 28.73
N VAL A 511 1.33 40.72 29.07
CA VAL A 511 -0.12 40.92 29.16
C VAL A 511 -0.48 41.15 30.62
N ALA A 512 -1.07 42.31 30.90
CA ALA A 512 -1.53 42.66 32.23
C ALA A 512 -2.54 41.64 32.75
N GLY A 513 -2.33 41.21 33.99
CA GLY A 513 -3.18 40.27 34.69
C GLY A 513 -4.05 40.97 35.73
N THR A 514 -4.00 40.50 36.96
CA THR A 514 -4.59 41.20 38.11
C THR A 514 -3.70 42.39 38.53
N PRO A 515 -4.26 43.52 39.02
CA PRO A 515 -3.49 44.70 39.43
C PRO A 515 -2.33 44.39 40.38
N GLU A 516 -2.53 43.47 41.33
CA GLU A 516 -1.51 43.03 42.29
C GLU A 516 -0.34 42.24 41.66
N ARG A 517 -0.60 41.51 40.57
CA ARG A 517 0.45 40.75 39.86
C ARG A 517 1.21 41.68 38.93
N GLU A 518 0.52 42.62 38.32
CA GLU A 518 1.11 43.64 37.46
C GLU A 518 2.04 44.58 38.26
N ALA A 519 1.59 45.08 39.42
CA ALA A 519 2.43 45.87 40.32
C ALA A 519 3.71 45.11 40.74
N ARG A 520 3.59 43.81 41.06
CA ARG A 520 4.74 42.94 41.37
C ARG A 520 5.66 42.74 40.17
N PHE A 521 5.12 42.55 38.97
CA PHE A 521 5.90 42.41 37.75
C PHE A 521 6.68 43.69 37.45
N HIS A 522 6.03 44.85 37.48
CA HIS A 522 6.66 46.15 37.26
C HIS A 522 7.75 46.44 38.28
N ALA A 523 7.52 46.18 39.57
CA ALA A 523 8.55 46.34 40.60
C ALA A 523 9.77 45.45 40.32
N ARG A 524 9.54 44.18 39.96
CA ARG A 524 10.64 43.27 39.60
C ARG A 524 11.35 43.66 38.30
N TRP A 525 10.63 44.19 37.31
CA TRP A 525 11.22 44.65 36.04
C TRP A 525 12.08 45.88 36.24
N LYS A 526 11.61 46.87 37.02
CA LYS A 526 12.36 48.08 37.34
C LYS A 526 13.64 47.78 38.14
N ASN A 527 13.57 46.80 39.05
CA ASN A 527 14.73 46.35 39.83
C ASN A 527 15.65 45.40 39.05
N TRP A 528 15.21 44.88 37.92
CA TRP A 528 16.03 44.03 37.07
C TRP A 528 16.86 44.90 36.15
N ASN A 529 18.18 44.69 36.15
CA ASN A 529 19.12 45.39 35.26
C ASN A 529 18.99 44.86 33.81
N ALA A 530 17.84 45.11 33.19
CA ALA A 530 17.56 44.75 31.81
C ALA A 530 18.45 45.56 30.86
N ASP A 531 18.86 44.96 29.76
CA ASP A 531 19.61 45.65 28.71
C ASP A 531 18.77 46.85 28.20
N PRO A 532 19.35 48.07 28.08
CA PRO A 532 18.62 49.26 27.65
C PRO A 532 17.92 49.13 26.29
N ARG A 533 18.36 48.19 25.45
CA ARG A 533 17.77 47.91 24.14
C ARG A 533 16.43 47.18 24.22
N ILE A 534 16.06 46.63 25.39
CA ILE A 534 14.81 45.89 25.59
C ILE A 534 13.72 46.86 26.09
N LYS A 535 12.74 47.15 25.24
CA LYS A 535 11.58 47.95 25.62
C LYS A 535 10.47 47.06 26.16
N LEU A 536 9.88 47.42 27.30
CA LEU A 536 8.73 46.72 27.87
C LEU A 536 7.44 47.31 27.31
N ALA A 537 6.62 46.48 26.67
CA ALA A 537 5.25 46.81 26.28
C ALA A 537 4.27 46.01 27.13
N VAL A 538 3.35 46.71 27.80
CA VAL A 538 2.30 46.09 28.61
C VAL A 538 0.95 46.28 27.91
N VAL A 539 0.25 45.18 27.69
CA VAL A 539 -1.06 45.18 27.02
C VAL A 539 -2.14 44.76 28.00
N GLU A 540 -3.15 45.59 28.17
CA GLU A 540 -4.29 45.29 29.03
C GLU A 540 -5.21 44.22 28.43
N SER A 541 -5.68 43.30 29.28
CA SER A 541 -6.65 42.26 28.89
C SER A 541 -7.96 42.39 29.65
N GLN A 542 -8.98 42.93 28.97
CA GLN A 542 -10.32 43.12 29.55
C GLN A 542 -11.07 41.81 29.86
N TYR A 543 -10.66 40.69 29.26
CA TYR A 543 -11.39 39.40 29.34
C TYR A 543 -10.53 38.23 29.86
N ARG A 544 -9.41 38.51 30.55
CA ARG A 544 -8.43 37.49 31.00
C ARG A 544 -7.87 36.58 29.89
N SER A 545 -8.11 36.93 28.62
CA SER A 545 -7.54 36.26 27.46
C SER A 545 -6.12 36.77 27.24
N VAL A 546 -5.12 35.89 27.20
CA VAL A 546 -3.71 36.27 27.01
C VAL A 546 -3.32 36.36 25.53
N ILE A 547 -3.81 35.42 24.70
CA ILE A 547 -3.40 35.30 23.30
C ILE A 547 -3.93 36.45 22.44
N ARG A 548 -5.23 36.76 22.55
CA ARG A 548 -5.90 37.74 21.67
C ARG A 548 -5.33 39.17 21.78
N PRO A 549 -5.02 39.71 22.99
CA PRO A 549 -4.35 41.02 23.10
C PRO A 549 -2.93 41.01 22.54
N MET A 550 -2.17 39.93 22.76
CA MET A 550 -0.81 39.83 22.21
C MET A 550 -0.81 39.84 20.69
N VAL A 551 -1.67 39.04 20.06
CA VAL A 551 -1.78 38.98 18.60
C VAL A 551 -2.19 40.33 18.04
N ARG A 552 -3.13 41.04 18.67
CA ARG A 552 -3.51 42.41 18.26
C ARG A 552 -2.34 43.38 18.32
N TYR A 553 -1.53 43.33 19.37
CA TYR A 553 -0.35 44.18 19.50
C TYR A 553 0.72 43.84 18.45
N ILE A 554 0.97 42.56 18.21
CA ILE A 554 1.92 42.10 17.19
C ILE A 554 1.43 42.49 15.78
N ASP A 555 0.14 42.35 15.49
CA ASP A 555 -0.46 42.78 14.22
C ASP A 555 -0.31 44.30 14.04
N HIS A 556 -0.52 45.09 15.10
CA HIS A 556 -0.32 46.54 15.09
C HIS A 556 1.15 46.92 14.82
N LEU A 557 2.10 46.30 15.53
CA LEU A 557 3.53 46.47 15.27
C LEU A 557 3.90 46.10 13.84
N THR A 558 3.37 44.99 13.32
CA THR A 558 3.62 44.54 11.94
C THR A 558 3.11 45.56 10.91
N GLY A 559 2.05 46.32 11.24
CA GLY A 559 1.55 47.43 10.43
C GLY A 559 2.49 48.64 10.41
N LEU A 560 3.12 48.97 11.54
CA LEU A 560 4.07 50.09 11.67
C LEU A 560 5.38 49.82 10.91
N PHE A 561 5.84 48.57 10.90
CA PHE A 561 7.06 48.15 10.21
C PHE A 561 6.76 47.53 8.84
N ALA A 562 6.12 48.31 7.95
CA ALA A 562 5.61 47.81 6.67
C ALA A 562 6.67 47.14 5.77
N GLU A 563 7.91 47.64 5.79
CA GLU A 563 9.04 47.08 5.01
C GLU A 563 9.90 46.08 5.79
N GLY A 564 9.71 45.96 7.11
CA GLY A 564 10.47 45.10 8.01
C GLY A 564 9.88 43.69 8.20
N ARG A 565 10.53 42.91 9.06
CA ARG A 565 10.06 41.61 9.54
C ARG A 565 9.90 41.64 11.05
N VAL A 566 8.78 41.11 11.53
CA VAL A 566 8.55 40.91 12.95
C VAL A 566 8.85 39.45 13.28
N VAL A 567 9.75 39.21 14.23
CA VAL A 567 10.05 37.87 14.76
C VAL A 567 9.50 37.76 16.17
N VAL A 568 8.65 36.78 16.42
CA VAL A 568 8.13 36.48 17.75
C VAL A 568 8.93 35.33 18.34
N VAL A 569 9.72 35.61 19.39
CA VAL A 569 10.59 34.63 20.04
C VAL A 569 9.88 34.07 21.28
N ILE A 570 9.39 32.84 21.17
CA ILE A 570 8.56 32.18 22.17
C ILE A 570 9.43 31.28 23.06
N PRO A 571 9.42 31.45 24.39
CA PRO A 571 10.08 30.51 25.29
C PRO A 571 9.29 29.19 25.39
N GLU A 572 9.97 28.05 25.26
CA GLU A 572 9.37 26.72 25.47
C GLU A 572 10.16 25.88 26.48
N LEU A 573 9.44 25.31 27.47
CA LEU A 573 10.04 24.45 28.48
C LEU A 573 10.11 23.00 27.97
N LEU A 574 11.33 22.46 27.84
CA LEU A 574 11.52 21.06 27.51
C LEU A 574 11.62 20.23 28.79
N VAL A 575 10.66 19.31 28.97
CA VAL A 575 10.64 18.33 30.07
C VAL A 575 11.23 16.99 29.67
N GLU A 576 11.73 16.24 30.65
CA GLU A 576 12.32 14.91 30.41
C GLU A 576 11.28 13.83 30.17
N LYS A 577 10.10 13.90 30.83
CA LYS A 577 9.07 12.86 30.74
C LYS A 577 7.87 13.35 29.95
N SER A 578 7.43 12.58 28.96
CA SER A 578 6.33 12.96 28.05
C SER A 578 5.00 13.28 28.76
N TRP A 579 4.71 12.67 29.91
CA TRP A 579 3.51 12.99 30.69
C TRP A 579 3.58 14.37 31.37
N GLN A 580 4.79 14.88 31.64
CA GLN A 580 4.96 16.21 32.22
C GLN A 580 4.54 17.30 31.23
N ASN A 581 4.56 17.05 29.92
CA ASN A 581 4.06 17.99 28.92
C ASN A 581 2.59 18.35 29.14
N ILE A 582 1.78 17.42 29.66
CA ILE A 582 0.35 17.65 29.93
C ILE A 582 0.15 18.65 31.08
N LEU A 583 1.14 18.76 32.00
CA LEU A 583 1.07 19.61 33.18
C LEU A 583 1.62 21.02 32.94
N HIS A 584 2.18 21.30 31.77
CA HIS A 584 2.75 22.60 31.45
C HIS A 584 1.89 23.40 30.47
N ASN A 585 1.97 24.71 30.60
CA ASN A 585 1.09 25.63 29.88
C ASN A 585 1.43 25.65 28.38
N HIS A 586 0.50 25.20 27.54
CA HIS A 586 0.63 25.10 26.07
C HIS A 586 0.52 26.45 25.32
N MET A 587 0.76 27.59 25.98
CA MET A 587 0.66 28.89 25.31
C MET A 587 1.61 29.04 24.13
N ALA A 588 2.79 28.41 24.17
CA ALA A 588 3.73 28.43 23.06
C ALA A 588 3.12 27.83 21.78
N VAL A 589 2.55 26.63 21.90
CA VAL A 589 1.86 25.91 20.81
C VAL A 589 0.68 26.71 20.27
N ALA A 590 -0.14 27.29 21.17
CA ALA A 590 -1.31 28.06 20.76
C ALA A 590 -0.93 29.37 20.05
N LEU A 591 0.11 30.07 20.52
CA LEU A 591 0.59 31.31 19.90
C LEU A 591 1.26 31.03 18.55
N GLU A 592 2.07 29.96 18.45
CA GLU A 592 2.66 29.48 17.20
C GLU A 592 1.58 29.14 16.16
N ALA A 593 0.55 28.39 16.56
CA ALA A 593 -0.54 27.99 15.68
C ALA A 593 -1.34 29.19 15.11
N VAL A 594 -1.41 30.31 15.84
CA VAL A 594 -2.11 31.53 15.39
C VAL A 594 -1.21 32.40 14.51
N LEU A 595 0.06 32.55 14.90
CA LEU A 595 1.00 33.46 14.24
C LEU A 595 1.56 32.91 12.93
N ILE A 596 1.67 31.58 12.76
CA ILE A 596 2.25 30.97 11.56
C ILE A 596 1.48 31.28 10.27
N PHE A 597 0.19 31.60 10.38
CA PHE A 597 -0.67 31.98 9.25
C PHE A 597 -0.65 33.48 8.95
N ARG A 598 0.08 34.30 9.72
CA ARG A 598 0.16 35.75 9.53
C ARG A 598 1.31 36.11 8.59
N ARG A 599 1.06 36.97 7.60
CA ARG A 599 2.09 37.45 6.67
C ARG A 599 3.10 38.33 7.39
N ARG A 600 4.39 38.18 7.06
CA ARG A 600 5.54 38.95 7.60
C ARG A 600 5.87 38.73 9.07
N ILE A 601 5.21 37.78 9.73
CA ILE A 601 5.56 37.35 11.08
C ILE A 601 6.31 36.02 10.99
N ALA A 602 7.50 35.97 11.56
CA ALA A 602 8.23 34.73 11.77
C ALA A 602 8.16 34.35 13.24
N VAL A 603 7.96 33.07 13.54
CA VAL A 603 7.94 32.55 14.90
C VAL A 603 9.22 31.78 15.15
N THR A 604 9.87 32.02 16.28
CA THR A 604 11.07 31.29 16.69
C THR A 604 10.87 30.76 18.10
N VAL A 605 11.11 29.47 18.31
CA VAL A 605 10.96 28.84 19.62
C VAL A 605 12.33 28.67 20.26
N VAL A 606 12.47 29.13 21.51
CA VAL A 606 13.70 29.01 22.29
C VAL A 606 13.51 27.96 23.37
N PRO A 607 14.09 26.76 23.20
CA PRO A 607 13.94 25.69 24.18
C PRO A 607 14.78 25.96 25.43
N TYR A 608 14.16 25.81 26.60
CA TYR A 608 14.84 25.83 27.89
C TYR A 608 14.76 24.47 28.57
N ARG A 609 15.91 23.85 28.85
CA ARG A 609 15.99 22.58 29.59
C ARG A 609 16.29 22.85 31.07
N LEU A 610 15.49 22.27 31.96
CA LEU A 610 15.76 22.31 33.39
C LEU A 610 17.05 21.52 33.68
N GLN A 611 18.09 22.21 34.18
CA GLN A 611 19.28 21.52 34.70
C GLN A 611 18.90 20.86 36.03
N GLN A 612 18.94 19.53 36.08
CA GLN A 612 18.89 18.83 37.38
C GLN A 612 20.13 19.25 38.19
N LYS A 613 19.94 19.65 39.45
CA LYS A 613 21.06 19.63 40.39
C LYS A 613 21.62 18.20 40.40
N PRO A 614 22.94 17.99 40.26
CA PRO A 614 23.50 16.67 40.48
C PRO A 614 23.06 16.20 41.87
N VAL A 615 22.34 15.09 41.93
CA VAL A 615 22.04 14.42 43.20
C VAL A 615 23.39 14.11 43.81
N ASN A 616 23.66 14.71 44.98
CA ASN A 616 24.90 14.58 45.75
C ASN A 616 25.52 13.20 45.56
N SER A 617 26.70 13.15 44.93
CA SER A 617 27.64 12.06 45.15
C SER A 617 27.82 11.94 46.66
N LYS A 618 27.49 10.76 47.21
CA LYS A 618 27.80 10.43 48.61
C LYS A 618 29.25 10.83 48.89
N PRO A 619 29.56 11.47 50.03
CA PRO A 619 30.94 11.57 50.46
C PRO A 619 31.50 10.16 50.64
N SER A 620 32.75 10.01 50.19
CA SER A 620 33.64 8.84 50.21
C SER A 620 33.32 7.76 51.23
#